data_AF-A0A9C7SDL6-F1
#
_entry.id   AF-A0A9C7SDL6-F1
#
_cell.length_a   1.000
_cell.length_b   1.000
_cell.length_c   1.000
_cell.angle_alpha   90.00
_cell.angle_beta   90.00
_cell.angle_gamma   90.00
#
_symmetry.space_group_name_H-M   'P 1'
#
loop_
_entity.id
_entity.type
_entity.pdbx_description
1 polymer ?
#
loop_
_entity_poly.entity_id
_entity_poly.type
_entity_poly.pdbx_seq_one_letter_code
_entity_poly.pdbx_strand_id
1 'polypeptide(L)'
;MNKPHLHVLKILPALFLFLSSTAYAGNVLVDYDASQDRIQVQANNVSLTQVLAEIAGKTNMTIRIDPAVEKNISINLPPQSLQQALQKVVKGLSYVIEYNIDEKQQTVVSGLRLLPKGKQDSGQLVSVAVLNARASQNNGGGVQDNDVSFNRRGNHYPGSRQPRPNYKPGQLVDHQRKLSPEELAAQGMDVAPRKPVE
;
A
#
# COMPACT_ATOMS: atom_id res chain seq x y z
N MET A 1 -63.15 -9.93 -45.10
CA MET A 1 -61.75 -10.19 -45.52
C MET A 1 -60.83 -9.16 -44.87
N ASN A 2 -59.93 -9.66 -44.02
CA ASN A 2 -58.61 -9.18 -43.58
C ASN A 2 -58.42 -7.74 -43.05
N LYS A 3 -58.18 -7.64 -41.73
CA LYS A 3 -57.28 -6.63 -41.13
C LYS A 3 -55.83 -7.10 -41.33
N PRO A 4 -54.84 -6.19 -41.34
CA PRO A 4 -54.11 -5.99 -40.08
C PRO A 4 -53.64 -4.56 -39.78
N HIS A 5 -53.54 -4.32 -38.48
CA HIS A 5 -52.75 -3.32 -37.76
C HIS A 5 -51.47 -2.87 -38.48
N LEU A 6 -51.21 -1.55 -38.50
CA LEU A 6 -49.83 -1.05 -38.49
C LEU A 6 -49.72 0.10 -37.47
N HIS A 7 -48.97 -0.20 -36.39
CA HIS A 7 -48.57 0.75 -35.37
C HIS A 7 -47.62 1.79 -35.97
N VAL A 8 -47.99 3.06 -35.94
CA VAL A 8 -47.02 4.13 -36.18
C VAL A 8 -46.26 4.38 -34.87
N LEU A 9 -45.07 3.81 -34.84
CA LEU A 9 -44.06 3.83 -33.80
C LEU A 9 -43.71 5.28 -33.42
N LYS A 10 -43.96 5.65 -32.15
CA LYS A 10 -43.50 6.90 -31.55
C LYS A 10 -41.97 6.83 -31.40
N ILE A 11 -41.24 7.45 -32.32
CA ILE A 11 -39.79 7.63 -32.19
C ILE A 11 -39.59 8.83 -31.26
N LEU A 12 -39.46 8.55 -29.97
CA LEU A 12 -38.96 9.49 -28.98
C LEU A 12 -37.43 9.56 -29.17
N PRO A 13 -36.83 10.68 -29.59
CA PRO A 13 -35.39 10.79 -29.57
C PRO A 13 -34.96 10.88 -28.10
N ALA A 14 -34.57 9.73 -27.55
CA ALA A 14 -33.82 9.68 -26.30
C ALA A 14 -32.47 10.36 -26.56
N LEU A 15 -32.43 11.66 -26.24
CA LEU A 15 -31.21 12.46 -26.19
C LEU A 15 -30.33 11.85 -25.10
N PHE A 16 -29.49 10.90 -25.51
CA PHE A 16 -28.47 10.28 -24.68
C PHE A 16 -27.41 11.35 -24.44
N LEU A 17 -27.61 12.18 -23.41
CA LEU A 17 -26.57 13.03 -22.86
C LEU A 17 -25.50 12.10 -22.30
N PHE A 18 -24.53 11.75 -23.14
CA PHE A 18 -23.24 11.22 -22.72
C PHE A 18 -22.62 12.32 -21.84
N LEU A 19 -22.86 12.25 -20.53
CA LEU A 19 -22.06 12.96 -19.55
C LEU A 19 -20.64 12.39 -19.67
N SER A 20 -19.83 13.02 -20.52
CA SER A 20 -18.39 12.85 -20.51
C SER A 20 -17.92 13.26 -19.12
N SER A 21 -17.79 12.28 -18.24
CA SER A 21 -17.19 12.46 -16.93
C SER A 21 -15.72 12.75 -17.21
N THR A 22 -15.36 14.03 -17.32
CA THR A 22 -13.96 14.44 -17.35
C THR A 22 -13.38 14.00 -16.00
N ALA A 23 -12.63 12.89 -16.02
CA ALA A 23 -11.80 12.50 -14.91
C ALA A 23 -10.81 13.66 -14.69
N TYR A 24 -11.11 14.50 -13.69
CA TYR A 24 -10.18 15.52 -13.25
C TYR A 24 -8.98 14.79 -12.65
N ALA A 25 -7.92 14.66 -13.44
CA ALA A 25 -6.60 14.32 -12.92
C ALA A 25 -6.15 15.52 -12.07
N GLY A 26 -6.53 15.53 -10.79
CA GLY A 26 -6.07 16.54 -9.87
C GLY A 26 -4.54 16.47 -9.75
N ASN A 27 -3.88 17.62 -9.78
CA ASN A 27 -2.43 17.70 -9.70
C ASN A 27 -1.98 17.75 -8.24
N VAL A 28 -0.95 16.98 -7.91
CA VAL A 28 -0.25 17.03 -6.62
C VAL A 28 1.19 17.48 -6.87
N LEU A 29 1.63 18.48 -6.12
CA LEU A 29 3.01 18.91 -6.08
C LEU A 29 3.47 18.86 -4.62
N VAL A 30 4.49 18.05 -4.36
CA VAL A 30 5.16 17.95 -3.06
C VAL A 30 6.63 18.24 -3.26
N ASP A 31 7.12 19.25 -2.56
CA ASP A 31 8.54 19.61 -2.51
C ASP A 31 9.04 19.48 -1.07
N TYR A 32 10.19 18.84 -0.89
CA TYR A 32 10.77 18.57 0.42
C TYR A 32 12.27 18.90 0.42
N ASP A 33 12.65 19.86 1.25
CA ASP A 33 14.03 20.18 1.57
C ASP A 33 14.45 19.43 2.84
N ALA A 34 15.16 18.32 2.65
CA ALA A 34 15.70 17.50 3.74
C ALA A 34 16.80 18.22 4.56
N SER A 35 17.45 19.26 4.02
CA SER A 35 18.48 20.01 4.74
C SER A 35 17.89 20.93 5.80
N GLN A 36 16.68 21.44 5.54
CA GLN A 36 15.96 22.36 6.43
C GLN A 36 14.73 21.73 7.10
N ASP A 37 14.43 20.46 6.82
CA ASP A 37 13.20 19.76 7.18
C ASP A 37 11.94 20.57 6.83
N ARG A 38 11.90 21.13 5.61
CA ARG A 38 10.77 21.93 5.13
C ARG A 38 10.04 21.24 3.99
N ILE A 39 8.72 21.16 4.10
CA ILE A 39 7.86 20.61 3.08
C ILE A 39 6.83 21.64 2.60
N GLN A 40 6.58 21.65 1.30
CA GLN A 40 5.50 22.36 0.64
C GLN A 40 4.59 21.36 -0.06
N VAL A 41 3.27 21.57 0.04
CA VAL A 41 2.27 20.69 -0.56
C VAL A 41 1.22 21.52 -1.27
N GLN A 42 0.99 21.24 -2.54
CA GLN A 42 -0.12 21.77 -3.31
C GLN A 42 -0.91 20.59 -3.88
N ALA A 43 -2.20 20.54 -3.57
CA ALA A 43 -3.10 19.55 -4.14
C ALA A 43 -4.45 20.21 -4.40
N ASN A 44 -5.05 19.92 -5.55
CA ASN A 44 -6.38 20.42 -5.89
C ASN A 44 -7.32 19.27 -6.29
N ASN A 45 -8.29 18.98 -5.43
CA ASN A 45 -9.27 17.91 -5.59
C ASN A 45 -8.61 16.55 -5.88
N VAL A 46 -7.62 16.19 -5.06
CA VAL A 46 -6.88 14.93 -5.19
C VAL A 46 -7.19 14.01 -4.02
N SER A 47 -7.14 12.70 -4.25
CA SER A 47 -7.29 11.70 -3.21
C SER A 47 -6.25 11.89 -2.10
N LEU A 48 -6.69 11.74 -0.85
CA LEU A 48 -5.84 11.86 0.33
C LEU A 48 -4.70 10.83 0.27
N THR A 49 -5.00 9.61 -0.17
CA THR A 49 -3.98 8.57 -0.38
C THR A 49 -2.88 9.04 -1.33
N GLN A 50 -3.20 9.69 -2.45
CA GLN A 50 -2.20 10.14 -3.41
C GLN A 50 -1.33 11.25 -2.82
N VAL A 51 -1.92 12.24 -2.13
CA VAL A 51 -1.16 13.29 -1.45
C VAL A 51 -0.20 12.69 -0.41
N LEU A 52 -0.68 11.74 0.40
CA LEU A 52 0.15 11.08 1.40
C LEU A 52 1.23 10.18 0.76
N ALA A 53 0.94 9.52 -0.36
CA ALA A 53 1.92 8.72 -1.08
C ALA A 53 3.07 9.58 -1.62
N GLU A 54 2.78 10.76 -2.18
CA GLU A 54 3.81 11.71 -2.62
C GLU A 54 4.68 12.19 -1.44
N ILE A 55 4.06 12.52 -0.30
CA ILE A 55 4.79 12.90 0.92
C ILE A 55 5.68 11.74 1.38
N ALA A 56 5.16 10.52 1.44
CA ALA A 56 5.90 9.32 1.83
C ALA A 56 7.11 9.08 0.91
N GLY A 57 6.92 9.23 -0.40
CA GLY A 57 7.99 9.07 -1.38
C GLY A 57 9.10 10.11 -1.26
N LYS A 58 8.77 11.36 -0.91
CA LYS A 58 9.76 12.45 -0.76
C LYS A 58 10.51 12.42 0.57
N THR A 59 9.88 11.91 1.62
CA THR A 59 10.41 11.96 3.00
C THR A 59 10.90 10.60 3.51
N ASN A 60 10.73 9.54 2.72
CA ASN A 60 11.08 8.16 3.08
C ASN A 60 10.40 7.65 4.36
N MET A 61 9.17 8.11 4.63
CA MET A 61 8.39 7.70 5.80
C MET A 61 7.37 6.61 5.46
N THR A 62 6.98 5.83 6.48
CA THR A 62 5.91 4.83 6.32
C THR A 62 4.55 5.44 6.66
N ILE A 63 3.66 5.55 5.67
CA ILE A 63 2.28 6.00 5.90
C ILE A 63 1.29 4.86 5.67
N ARG A 64 0.40 4.69 6.65
CA ARG A 64 -0.64 3.67 6.70
C ARG A 64 -2.00 4.32 6.91
N ILE A 65 -2.99 3.92 6.12
CA ILE A 65 -4.33 4.51 6.11
C ILE A 65 -5.38 3.41 6.16
N ASP A 66 -6.43 3.63 6.93
CA ASP A 66 -7.67 2.86 6.81
C ASP A 66 -8.44 3.34 5.56
N PRO A 67 -8.76 2.47 4.59
CA PRO A 67 -9.47 2.87 3.37
C PRO A 67 -10.79 3.62 3.63
N ALA A 68 -11.43 3.43 4.79
CA ALA A 68 -12.66 4.13 5.15
C ALA A 68 -12.50 5.63 5.40
N VAL A 69 -11.27 6.14 5.56
CA VAL A 69 -11.00 7.58 5.73
C VAL A 69 -10.59 8.29 4.43
N GLU A 70 -10.62 7.57 3.30
CA GLU A 70 -10.28 8.11 2.00
C GLU A 70 -11.25 9.24 1.59
N LYS A 71 -10.70 10.33 1.05
CA LYS A 71 -11.46 11.49 0.58
C LYS A 71 -10.62 12.33 -0.36
N ASN A 72 -11.27 13.12 -1.20
CA ASN A 72 -10.59 14.16 -1.95
C ASN A 72 -10.28 15.36 -1.03
N ILE A 73 -9.11 15.94 -1.21
CA ILE A 73 -8.67 17.13 -0.50
C ILE A 73 -8.14 18.18 -1.50
N SER A 74 -8.33 19.44 -1.13
CA SER A 74 -7.67 20.58 -1.76
C SER A 74 -6.91 21.32 -0.67
N ILE A 75 -5.60 21.46 -0.83
CA ILE A 75 -4.73 22.06 0.17
C ILE A 75 -3.59 22.81 -0.51
N ASN A 76 -3.25 23.97 0.05
CA ASN A 76 -2.05 24.72 -0.30
C ASN A 76 -1.30 25.00 1.00
N LEU A 77 -0.18 24.34 1.18
CA LEU A 77 0.69 24.45 2.34
C LEU A 77 1.98 25.16 1.94
N PRO A 78 2.25 26.38 2.44
CA PRO A 78 3.55 27.01 2.25
C PRO A 78 4.66 26.22 2.98
N PRO A 79 5.94 26.47 2.66
CA PRO A 79 7.08 25.78 3.28
C PRO A 79 7.04 25.83 4.81
N GLN A 80 6.92 24.66 5.45
CA GLN A 80 6.81 24.49 6.91
C GLN A 80 7.39 23.14 7.33
N SER A 81 7.46 22.85 8.64
CA SER A 81 8.01 21.57 9.08
C SER A 81 7.14 20.38 8.66
N LEU A 82 7.78 19.23 8.45
CA LEU A 82 7.11 17.99 8.05
C LEU A 82 5.95 17.63 8.98
N GLN A 83 6.19 17.69 10.30
CA GLN A 83 5.16 17.42 11.30
C GLN A 83 3.96 18.36 11.18
N GLN A 84 4.20 19.68 11.01
CA GLN A 84 3.12 20.66 10.87
C GLN A 84 2.32 20.44 9.59
N ALA A 85 2.99 20.08 8.50
CA ALA A 85 2.32 19.77 7.24
C ALA A 85 1.43 18.54 7.37
N LEU A 86 1.93 17.44 7.95
CA LEU A 86 1.13 16.24 8.19
C LEU A 86 -0.11 16.54 9.01
N GLN A 87 0.04 17.27 10.13
CA GLN A 87 -1.09 17.66 10.98
C GLN A 87 -2.17 18.45 10.22
N LYS A 88 -1.77 19.30 9.28
CA LYS A 88 -2.70 20.05 8.42
C LYS A 88 -3.35 19.17 7.36
N VAL A 89 -2.62 18.25 6.75
CA VAL A 89 -3.14 17.30 5.75
C VAL A 89 -4.18 16.37 6.37
N VAL A 90 -3.90 15.81 7.56
CA VAL A 90 -4.82 14.87 8.24
C VAL A 90 -5.83 15.56 9.15
N LYS A 91 -6.00 16.89 9.03
CA LYS A 91 -6.88 17.66 9.91
C LYS A 91 -8.29 17.09 9.91
N GLY A 92 -8.81 16.89 11.12
CA GLY A 92 -10.15 16.35 11.34
C GLY A 92 -10.26 14.83 11.17
N LEU A 93 -9.14 14.11 11.06
CA LEU A 93 -9.07 12.66 11.15
C LEU A 93 -8.45 12.25 12.50
N SER A 94 -8.66 10.99 12.89
CA SER A 94 -7.92 10.38 13.99
C SER A 94 -6.58 9.86 13.44
N TYR A 95 -5.46 10.21 14.07
CA TYR A 95 -4.14 9.83 13.56
C TYR A 95 -3.13 9.63 14.69
N VAL A 96 -2.07 8.87 14.37
CA VAL A 96 -0.90 8.65 15.21
C VAL A 96 0.34 8.97 14.39
N ILE A 97 1.22 9.83 14.93
CA ILE A 97 2.54 10.12 14.35
C ILE A 97 3.56 9.23 15.05
N GLU A 98 4.36 8.52 14.26
CA GLU A 98 5.45 7.67 14.75
C GLU A 98 6.77 8.43 14.63
N TYR A 99 7.56 8.39 15.70
CA TYR A 99 8.87 9.03 15.76
C TYR A 99 9.97 7.98 15.84
N ASN A 100 11.12 8.29 15.23
CA ASN A 100 12.33 7.49 15.35
C ASN A 100 13.51 8.42 15.68
N ILE A 101 14.61 7.83 16.14
CA ILE A 101 15.88 8.52 16.33
C ILE A 101 16.73 8.28 15.07
N ASP A 102 17.18 9.36 14.44
CA ASP A 102 18.02 9.28 13.25
C ASP A 102 19.51 8.99 13.60
N GLU A 103 20.36 8.90 12.59
CA GLU A 103 21.80 8.69 12.76
C GLU A 103 22.49 9.80 13.56
N LYS A 104 21.88 10.99 13.63
CA LYS A 104 22.37 12.16 14.36
C LYS A 104 21.80 12.25 15.78
N GLN A 105 21.11 11.21 16.25
CA GLN A 105 20.40 11.16 17.53
C GLN A 105 19.28 12.20 17.69
N GLN A 106 18.66 12.61 16.59
CA GLN A 106 17.56 13.55 16.58
C GLN A 106 16.23 12.81 16.41
N THR A 107 15.21 13.26 17.15
CA THR A 107 13.85 12.74 17.00
C THR A 107 13.27 13.25 15.68
N VAL A 108 13.01 12.34 14.76
CA VAL A 108 12.45 12.63 13.43
C VAL A 108 11.12 11.91 13.23
N VAL A 109 10.26 12.49 12.38
CA VAL A 109 8.99 11.85 12.00
C VAL A 109 9.29 10.68 11.06
N SER A 110 8.91 9.48 11.46
CA SER A 110 9.22 8.23 10.76
C SER A 110 7.98 7.55 10.13
N GLY A 111 6.79 7.87 10.65
CA GLY A 111 5.57 7.27 10.14
C GLY A 111 4.29 7.96 10.57
N LEU A 112 3.20 7.54 9.93
CA LEU A 112 1.87 8.10 10.14
C LEU A 112 0.81 7.00 9.96
N ARG A 113 -0.07 6.85 10.95
CA ARG A 113 -1.24 5.97 10.88
C ARG A 113 -2.52 6.79 10.92
N LEU A 114 -3.39 6.62 9.93
CA LEU A 114 -4.71 7.25 9.88
C LEU A 114 -5.78 6.23 10.28
N LEU A 115 -6.63 6.63 11.22
CA LEU A 115 -7.66 5.81 11.84
C LEU A 115 -9.04 6.43 11.57
N PRO A 116 -10.10 5.62 11.44
CA PRO A 116 -11.46 6.12 11.48
C PRO A 116 -11.74 6.83 12.81
N LYS A 117 -12.58 7.86 12.78
CA LYS A 117 -12.95 8.60 13.99
C LYS A 117 -13.54 7.67 15.05
N GLY A 118 -13.09 7.84 16.29
CA GLY A 118 -13.57 7.05 17.42
C GLY A 118 -13.07 5.60 17.45
N LYS A 119 -12.13 5.23 16.56
CA LYS A 119 -11.44 3.94 16.59
C LYS A 119 -10.02 4.13 17.10
N GLN A 120 -9.63 3.32 18.08
CA GLN A 120 -8.25 3.24 18.59
C GLN A 120 -7.48 2.08 17.97
N ASP A 121 -8.20 1.08 17.45
CA ASP A 121 -7.63 -0.02 16.69
C ASP A 121 -8.21 -0.01 15.27
N SER A 122 -7.32 -0.22 14.32
CA SER A 122 -7.56 -0.16 12.90
C SER A 122 -7.67 -1.58 12.38
N GLY A 123 -8.90 -2.04 12.18
CA GLY A 123 -9.18 -3.39 11.70
C GLY A 123 -8.48 -3.74 10.38
N GLN A 124 -8.03 -2.76 9.58
CA GLN A 124 -7.21 -3.01 8.39
C GLN A 124 -6.45 -1.75 7.89
N LEU A 125 -5.29 -1.43 8.46
CA LEU A 125 -4.43 -0.39 7.87
C LEU A 125 -3.71 -0.90 6.63
N VAL A 126 -3.69 -0.07 5.58
CA VAL A 126 -3.01 -0.37 4.32
C VAL A 126 -1.96 0.71 4.05
N SER A 127 -0.81 0.32 3.50
CA SER A 127 0.21 1.29 3.07
C SER A 127 -0.33 2.16 1.92
N VAL A 128 -0.13 3.48 2.00
CA VAL A 128 -0.52 4.40 0.93
C VAL A 128 0.20 4.10 -0.38
N ALA A 129 1.43 3.59 -0.34
CA ALA A 129 2.17 3.19 -1.53
C ALA A 129 1.48 2.04 -2.27
N VAL A 130 0.93 1.07 -1.53
CA VAL A 130 0.18 -0.06 -2.09
C VAL A 130 -1.15 0.41 -2.68
N LEU A 131 -1.87 1.29 -1.99
CA LEU A 131 -3.14 1.82 -2.50
C LEU A 131 -2.94 2.68 -3.76
N ASN A 132 -1.91 3.53 -3.79
CA ASN A 132 -1.60 4.36 -4.95
C ASN A 132 -1.17 3.53 -6.16
N ALA A 133 -0.34 2.49 -5.95
CA ALA A 133 0.07 1.57 -7.02
C ALA A 133 -1.13 0.83 -7.65
N ARG A 134 -2.08 0.38 -6.82
CA ARG A 134 -3.32 -0.27 -7.30
C ARG A 134 -4.22 0.70 -8.09
N ALA A 135 -4.34 1.94 -7.64
CA ALA A 135 -5.09 2.97 -8.35
C ALA A 135 -4.50 3.25 -9.74
N SER A 136 -3.16 3.28 -9.84
CA SER A 136 -2.46 3.45 -11.12
C SER A 136 -2.70 2.27 -12.08
N GLN A 137 -2.66 1.03 -11.59
CA GLN A 137 -2.93 -0.17 -12.41
C GLN A 137 -4.36 -0.20 -12.95
N ASN A 138 -5.35 0.20 -12.15
CA ASN A 138 -6.75 0.20 -12.57
C ASN A 138 -7.06 1.28 -13.61
N ASN A 139 -6.29 2.36 -13.65
CA ASN A 139 -6.44 3.44 -14.64
C ASN A 139 -5.57 3.21 -15.91
N GLY A 140 -4.67 2.22 -15.91
CA GLY A 140 -3.79 1.88 -17.03
C GLY A 140 -4.40 0.96 -18.10
N GLY A 141 -5.70 0.71 -18.05
CA GLY A 141 -6.42 -0.11 -19.03
C GLY A 141 -6.77 0.67 -20.29
N GLY A 142 -5.79 0.94 -21.16
CA GLY A 142 -6.08 1.62 -22.42
C GLY A 142 -4.89 2.11 -23.24
N VAL A 143 -3.82 1.32 -23.38
CA VAL A 143 -2.89 1.48 -24.51
C VAL A 143 -2.96 0.20 -25.33
N GLN A 144 -3.81 0.21 -26.35
CA GLN A 144 -3.62 -0.60 -27.54
C GLN A 144 -2.46 0.04 -28.29
N ASP A 145 -1.26 -0.52 -28.14
CA ASP A 145 -0.23 -0.34 -29.15
C ASP A 145 -0.01 -1.66 -29.88
N ASN A 146 -0.22 -1.54 -31.18
CA ASN A 146 -0.17 -2.58 -32.18
C ASN A 146 1.26 -3.11 -32.37
N ASP A 147 1.32 -4.38 -32.79
CA ASP A 147 2.40 -4.96 -33.58
C ASP A 147 3.82 -4.87 -33.05
N VAL A 148 4.20 -5.87 -32.23
CA VAL A 148 5.54 -6.47 -32.39
C VAL A 148 5.42 -7.98 -32.52
N SER A 149 5.30 -8.41 -33.77
CA SER A 149 5.45 -9.81 -34.18
C SER A 149 6.92 -10.24 -34.02
N PHE A 150 7.28 -10.77 -32.86
CA PHE A 150 8.55 -11.48 -32.69
C PHE A 150 8.43 -12.93 -33.16
N ASN A 151 8.45 -13.11 -34.49
CA ASN A 151 9.00 -14.33 -35.08
C ASN A 151 10.54 -14.25 -35.01
N ARG A 152 11.16 -14.83 -33.98
CA ARG A 152 12.54 -15.32 -34.11
C ARG A 152 12.90 -16.43 -33.13
N ARG A 153 12.92 -17.64 -33.70
CA ARG A 153 13.87 -18.74 -33.51
C ARG A 153 14.06 -19.28 -32.10
N GLY A 154 13.61 -20.52 -31.96
CA GLY A 154 13.85 -21.36 -30.81
C GLY A 154 15.34 -21.58 -30.51
N ASN A 155 15.58 -21.85 -29.23
CA ASN A 155 16.58 -22.80 -28.80
C ASN A 155 15.89 -23.75 -27.81
N HIS A 156 15.73 -24.99 -28.25
CA HIS A 156 15.40 -26.10 -27.37
C HIS A 156 16.63 -26.37 -26.49
N TYR A 157 16.43 -26.43 -25.17
CA TYR A 157 17.28 -27.23 -24.28
C TYR A 157 16.39 -28.20 -23.50
N PRO A 158 16.70 -29.51 -23.49
CA PRO A 158 15.90 -30.53 -22.83
C PRO A 158 16.34 -30.73 -21.37
N GLY A 159 15.38 -31.08 -20.51
CA GLY A 159 15.62 -31.66 -19.18
C GLY A 159 15.96 -30.63 -18.09
N SER A 160 15.08 -30.38 -17.12
CA SER A 160 14.78 -31.37 -16.09
C SER A 160 13.48 -30.98 -15.37
N ARG A 161 12.51 -31.90 -15.39
CA ARG A 161 11.37 -31.89 -14.46
C ARG A 161 11.92 -32.15 -13.06
N GLN A 162 11.93 -31.14 -12.20
CA GLN A 162 11.91 -31.40 -10.76
C GLN A 162 10.46 -31.67 -10.33
N PRO A 163 10.16 -32.79 -9.66
CA PRO A 163 8.85 -33.03 -9.09
C PRO A 163 8.60 -32.01 -7.96
N ARG A 164 7.41 -31.38 -7.97
CA ARG A 164 6.90 -30.64 -6.81
C ARG A 164 6.76 -31.62 -5.64
N PRO A 165 7.31 -31.34 -4.44
CA PRO A 165 6.94 -32.07 -3.25
C PRO A 165 5.47 -31.76 -2.93
N ASN A 166 4.66 -32.81 -2.97
CA ASN A 166 3.26 -32.82 -2.59
C ASN A 166 3.17 -32.77 -1.06
N TYR A 167 2.99 -31.59 -0.47
CA TYR A 167 2.74 -31.47 0.97
C TYR A 167 1.29 -31.84 1.28
N LYS A 168 1.12 -33.02 1.88
CA LYS A 168 -0.11 -33.39 2.59
C LYS A 168 -0.22 -32.54 3.89
N PRO A 169 -1.38 -31.96 4.20
CA PRO A 169 -1.57 -31.29 5.50
C PRO A 169 -1.73 -32.36 6.58
N GLY A 170 -0.84 -32.36 7.59
CA GLY A 170 -0.99 -33.24 8.76
C GLY A 170 0.27 -33.77 9.44
N GLN A 171 1.44 -33.13 9.33
CA GLN A 171 2.60 -33.51 10.16
C GLN A 171 3.08 -32.33 11.02
N LEU A 172 2.65 -32.39 12.28
CA LEU A 172 3.21 -31.69 13.43
C LEU A 172 4.58 -32.32 13.70
N VAL A 173 5.66 -31.57 13.49
CA VAL A 173 7.01 -32.00 13.83
C VAL A 173 7.64 -30.94 14.73
N ASP A 174 7.48 -31.18 16.03
CA ASP A 174 8.22 -30.52 17.10
C ASP A 174 9.72 -30.61 16.85
N HIS A 175 10.32 -29.49 16.43
CA HIS A 175 11.77 -29.30 16.52
C HIS A 175 12.09 -28.55 17.81
N GLN A 176 11.83 -29.19 18.94
CA GLN A 176 12.51 -28.83 20.18
C GLN A 176 13.93 -29.40 20.07
N ARG A 177 14.90 -28.56 19.70
CA ARG A 177 16.32 -28.90 19.81
C ARG A 177 16.62 -29.22 21.27
N LYS A 178 16.80 -30.49 21.57
CA LYS A 178 17.32 -30.96 22.85
C LYS A 178 18.82 -30.61 22.87
N LEU A 179 19.17 -29.50 23.53
CA LEU A 179 20.57 -29.06 23.70
C LEU A 179 21.40 -30.18 24.32
N SER A 180 22.62 -30.37 23.83
CA SER A 180 23.51 -31.38 24.35
C SER A 180 23.95 -31.02 25.78
N PRO A 181 24.33 -32.00 26.64
CA PRO A 181 24.84 -31.71 27.99
C PRO A 181 26.04 -30.77 28.00
N GLU A 182 26.82 -30.74 26.91
CA GLU A 182 27.99 -29.89 26.75
C GLU A 182 27.61 -28.42 26.43
N GLU A 183 26.50 -28.19 25.72
CA GLU A 183 25.98 -26.84 25.42
C GLU A 183 25.32 -26.17 26.63
N LEU A 184 24.76 -26.96 27.56
CA LEU A 184 24.21 -26.46 28.83
C LEU A 184 25.28 -25.98 29.82
N ALA A 185 26.46 -26.61 29.83
CA ALA A 185 27.57 -26.21 30.69
C ALA A 185 28.20 -24.86 30.27
N ALA A 186 28.17 -24.54 28.97
CA ALA A 186 28.69 -23.27 28.43
C ALA A 186 27.81 -22.05 28.77
N GLN A 187 26.56 -22.26 29.22
CA GLN A 187 25.64 -21.18 29.63
C GLN A 187 25.64 -20.88 31.14
N GLY A 188 26.59 -21.44 31.89
CA GLY A 188 26.72 -21.15 33.34
C GLY A 188 25.58 -21.71 34.18
N MET A 189 24.83 -22.69 33.68
CA MET A 189 23.83 -23.41 34.46
C MET A 189 24.50 -24.57 35.21
N ASP A 190 24.45 -24.49 36.54
CA ASP A 190 25.01 -25.47 37.47
C ASP A 190 24.35 -26.84 37.27
N VAL A 191 25.09 -27.80 36.72
CA VAL A 191 24.63 -29.17 36.51
C VAL A 191 24.97 -29.96 37.78
N ALA A 192 23.97 -30.17 38.63
CA ALA A 192 24.10 -30.99 39.83
C ALA A 192 24.61 -32.41 39.48
N PRO A 193 25.56 -32.97 40.25
CA PRO A 193 26.16 -34.26 39.92
C PRO A 193 25.14 -35.40 40.08
N ARG A 194 25.04 -36.24 39.05
CA ARG A 194 24.32 -37.52 39.13
C ARG A 194 25.07 -38.45 40.08
N LYS A 195 24.36 -38.96 41.10
CA LYS A 195 24.85 -40.05 41.95
C LYS A 195 25.16 -41.29 41.11
N PRO A 196 26.22 -42.05 41.42
CA PRO A 196 26.38 -43.39 40.87
C PRO A 196 25.28 -44.30 41.43
N VAL A 197 24.73 -45.13 40.55
CA VAL A 197 23.91 -46.28 40.93
C VAL A 197 24.89 -47.42 41.18
N GLU A 198 24.98 -47.87 42.43
CA GLU A 198 25.46 -49.22 42.78
C GLU A 198 24.27 -50.20 42.73
#